data_AF-A0A7V6A5K8-F1
#
_entry.id   AF-A0A7V6A5K8-F1
#
_cell.length_a   1.000
_cell.length_b   1.000
_cell.length_c   1.000
_cell.angle_alpha   90.00
_cell.angle_beta   90.00
_cell.angle_gamma   90.00
#
_symmetry.space_group_name_H-M   'P 1'
#
loop_
_entity.id
_entity.type
_entity.pdbx_description
1 polymer ?
#
loop_
_entity_poly.entity_id
_entity_poly.type
_entity_poly.pdbx_seq_one_letter_code
_entity_poly.pdbx_strand_id
1 'polypeptide(L)'
;MKPKDALKTYQEKRQFNKTPEPAGGNRKSSDRPVFVIQKHAAHTLHYDVRLEVEGVLKSWAVPKGPSLNPQDKRLAVPTEDHPLEYADFEGTIPVGEYGAGTVMVWDYGTYRNLTEKKGQLIPMGEAVSHGHLKVWLMGKKLKGGYALTRFKKGPDEAWLLIKADDETADPRRDILKEEPDSALTGRSLEEIAGGE
;
A
#
# COMPACT_ATOMS: atom_id res chain seq x y z
N MET A 1 -18.68 -6.74 3.09
CA MET A 1 -18.22 -8.14 3.27
C MET A 1 -17.68 -8.28 4.69
N LYS A 2 -17.73 -9.43 5.38
CA LYS A 2 -17.09 -9.51 6.72
C LYS A 2 -15.55 -9.50 6.54
N PRO A 3 -14.76 -8.83 7.40
CA PRO A 3 -13.30 -8.78 7.25
C PRO A 3 -12.63 -10.16 7.16
N LYS A 4 -13.21 -11.16 7.84
CA LYS A 4 -12.75 -12.56 7.79
C LYS A 4 -12.87 -13.18 6.39
N ASP A 5 -13.88 -12.82 5.61
CA ASP A 5 -14.05 -13.34 4.25
C ASP A 5 -13.09 -12.65 3.27
N ALA A 6 -12.73 -11.39 3.54
CA ALA A 6 -11.81 -10.61 2.72
C ALA A 6 -10.35 -11.11 2.83
N LEU A 7 -9.95 -11.62 3.99
CA LEU A 7 -8.60 -12.15 4.22
C LEU A 7 -8.39 -13.60 3.77
N LYS A 8 -9.43 -14.27 3.25
CA LYS A 8 -9.38 -15.70 2.94
C LYS A 8 -8.22 -16.04 2.00
N THR A 9 -8.08 -15.33 0.87
CA THR A 9 -7.01 -15.59 -0.10
C THR A 9 -5.62 -15.29 0.47
N TYR A 10 -5.49 -14.28 1.32
CA TYR A 10 -4.24 -14.00 2.03
C TYR A 10 -3.85 -15.18 2.91
N GLN A 11 -4.77 -15.63 3.77
CA GLN A 11 -4.54 -16.72 4.71
C GLN A 11 -4.25 -18.06 4.01
N GLU A 12 -4.94 -18.36 2.91
CA GLU A 12 -4.70 -19.58 2.11
C GLU A 12 -3.33 -19.62 1.44
N LYS A 13 -2.75 -18.45 1.15
CA LYS A 13 -1.45 -18.34 0.48
C LYS A 13 -0.25 -18.34 1.44
N ARG A 14 -0.45 -18.28 2.76
CA ARG A 14 0.63 -18.18 3.75
C ARG A 14 0.77 -19.43 4.61
N GLN A 15 2.02 -19.78 4.92
CA GLN A 15 2.35 -20.79 5.92
C GLN A 15 2.90 -20.08 7.17
N PHE A 16 2.01 -19.67 8.09
CA PHE A 16 2.36 -18.86 9.27
C PHE A 16 3.31 -19.53 10.28
N ASN A 17 3.60 -20.82 10.10
CA ASN A 17 4.65 -21.53 10.82
C ASN A 17 6.05 -21.35 10.19
N LYS A 18 6.13 -20.74 9.00
CA LYS A 18 7.36 -20.49 8.24
C LYS A 18 7.61 -19.01 8.00
N THR A 19 6.56 -18.23 7.81
CA THR A 19 6.68 -16.78 7.60
C THR A 19 6.47 -16.00 8.91
N PRO A 20 7.23 -14.92 9.16
CA PRO A 20 6.96 -14.01 10.28
C PRO A 20 5.77 -13.07 10.05
N GLU A 21 5.08 -13.18 8.91
CA GLU A 21 3.92 -12.37 8.58
C GLU A 21 2.73 -12.62 9.54
N PRO A 22 1.93 -11.58 9.85
CA PRO A 22 0.80 -11.71 10.77
C PRO A 22 -0.40 -12.45 10.15
N ALA A 23 -0.98 -13.41 10.87
CA ALA A 23 -2.18 -14.14 10.43
C ALA A 23 -3.47 -13.29 10.36
N GLY A 24 -3.47 -12.14 11.04
CA GLY A 24 -4.59 -11.19 11.12
C GLY A 24 -5.66 -11.53 12.15
N GLY A 25 -6.49 -10.54 12.50
CA GLY A 25 -7.72 -10.72 13.29
C GLY A 25 -7.71 -10.10 14.70
N ASN A 26 -6.63 -9.43 15.09
CA ASN A 26 -6.45 -8.83 16.42
C ASN A 26 -6.59 -7.30 16.41
N ARG A 27 -6.36 -6.65 15.28
CA ARG A 27 -6.48 -5.19 15.11
C ARG A 27 -7.86 -4.83 14.58
N LYS A 28 -8.54 -3.94 15.32
CA LYS A 28 -9.80 -3.34 14.90
C LYS A 28 -9.54 -2.08 14.07
N SER A 29 -10.45 -1.81 13.13
CA SER A 29 -10.48 -0.55 12.41
C SER A 29 -10.68 0.62 13.37
N SER A 30 -10.07 1.76 13.07
CA SER A 30 -10.19 2.98 13.85
C SER A 30 -10.90 4.07 13.05
N ASP A 31 -11.36 5.14 13.71
CA ASP A 31 -11.98 6.31 13.05
C ASP A 31 -11.02 7.03 12.09
N ARG A 32 -9.72 6.73 12.14
CA ARG A 32 -8.70 7.28 11.24
C ARG A 32 -8.09 6.15 10.41
N PRO A 33 -8.53 5.96 9.16
CA PRO A 33 -8.03 4.87 8.34
C PRO A 33 -6.55 5.08 8.03
N VAL A 34 -5.77 4.01 8.11
CA VAL A 34 -4.33 4.05 7.87
C VAL A 34 -3.98 3.77 6.42
N PHE A 35 -2.81 4.25 6.00
CA PHE A 35 -2.13 3.75 4.82
C PHE A 35 -0.72 3.32 5.17
N VAL A 36 -0.19 2.43 4.34
CA VAL A 36 1.20 2.00 4.39
C VAL A 36 1.72 1.88 2.96
N ILE A 37 3.00 2.19 2.77
CA ILE A 37 3.74 1.87 1.56
C ILE A 37 4.93 1.03 1.98
N GLN A 38 4.96 -0.21 1.52
CA GLN A 38 6.06 -1.12 1.79
C GLN A 38 6.98 -1.24 0.58
N LYS A 39 8.27 -1.00 0.76
CA LYS A 39 9.29 -1.28 -0.27
C LYS A 39 9.65 -2.75 -0.15
N HIS A 40 9.51 -3.49 -1.25
CA HIS A 40 9.62 -4.94 -1.25
C HIS A 40 10.66 -5.40 -2.28
N ALA A 41 11.79 -5.90 -1.80
CA ALA A 41 12.79 -6.60 -2.63
C ALA A 41 12.44 -8.09 -2.73
N ALA A 42 11.45 -8.39 -3.55
CA ALA A 42 11.16 -9.75 -4.02
C ALA A 42 12.01 -10.08 -5.26
N HIS A 43 11.50 -10.92 -6.17
CA HIS A 43 12.11 -11.15 -7.48
C HIS A 43 12.43 -9.86 -8.24
N THR A 44 11.54 -8.88 -8.13
CA THR A 44 11.76 -7.51 -8.61
C THR A 44 11.41 -6.54 -7.49
N LEU A 45 12.20 -5.47 -7.38
CA LEU A 45 11.91 -4.38 -6.45
C LEU A 45 10.59 -3.71 -6.88
N HIS A 46 9.68 -3.58 -5.93
CA HIS A 46 8.42 -2.85 -6.09
C HIS A 46 8.00 -2.21 -4.77
N TYR A 47 6.93 -1.43 -4.81
CA TYR A 47 6.33 -0.83 -3.63
C TYR A 47 4.88 -1.27 -3.51
N ASP A 48 4.50 -1.88 -2.39
CA ASP A 48 3.13 -2.22 -2.10
C ASP A 48 2.44 -1.03 -1.42
N VAL A 49 1.48 -0.42 -2.12
CA VAL A 49 0.64 0.65 -1.58
C VAL A 49 -0.62 0.02 -1.01
N ARG A 50 -0.91 0.29 0.27
CA ARG A 50 -2.08 -0.27 0.93
C ARG A 50 -2.89 0.79 1.67
N LEU A 51 -4.22 0.69 1.56
CA LEU A 51 -5.18 1.56 2.22
C LEU A 51 -6.12 0.72 3.08
N GLU A 52 -6.32 1.11 4.34
CA GLU A 52 -7.34 0.52 5.21
C GLU A 52 -8.75 0.82 4.68
N VAL A 53 -9.46 -0.20 4.20
CA VAL A 53 -10.84 -0.08 3.73
C VAL A 53 -11.64 -1.25 4.28
N GLU A 54 -12.72 -0.95 5.01
CA GLU A 54 -13.63 -1.96 5.58
C GLU A 54 -12.93 -3.02 6.44
N GLY A 55 -11.89 -2.61 7.19
CA GLY A 55 -11.19 -3.46 8.15
C GLY A 55 -10.09 -4.36 7.56
N VAL A 56 -9.70 -4.14 6.30
CA VAL A 56 -8.55 -4.80 5.65
C VAL A 56 -7.71 -3.77 4.90
N LEU A 57 -6.48 -4.14 4.55
CA LEU A 57 -5.60 -3.35 3.70
C LEU A 57 -5.81 -3.72 2.23
N LYS A 58 -6.58 -2.91 1.50
CA LYS A 58 -6.67 -2.97 0.04
C LYS A 58 -5.31 -2.61 -0.54
N SER A 59 -4.75 -3.49 -1.36
CA SER A 59 -3.33 -3.47 -1.70
C SER A 59 -3.08 -3.46 -3.21
N TRP A 60 -2.06 -2.71 -3.62
CA TRP A 60 -1.56 -2.68 -5.00
C TRP A 60 -0.04 -2.69 -5.02
N ALA A 61 0.54 -3.57 -5.83
CA ALA A 61 1.95 -3.53 -6.18
C ALA A 61 2.21 -2.44 -7.22
N VAL A 62 3.15 -1.54 -6.93
CA VAL A 62 3.55 -0.40 -7.75
C VAL A 62 5.03 -0.56 -8.12
N PRO A 63 5.35 -1.15 -9.30
CA PRO A 63 6.73 -1.55 -9.63
C PRO A 63 7.74 -0.40 -9.60
N LYS A 64 7.32 0.79 -10.03
CA LYS A 64 8.20 1.97 -10.03
C LYS A 64 8.04 2.83 -8.77
N GLY A 65 7.26 2.42 -7.78
CA GLY A 65 6.93 3.23 -6.61
C GLY A 65 6.07 4.47 -6.91
N PRO A 66 5.60 5.16 -5.85
CA PRO A 66 4.88 6.43 -5.96
C PRO A 66 5.75 7.55 -6.53
N SER A 67 5.12 8.64 -6.99
CA SER A 67 5.79 9.84 -7.47
C SER A 67 5.25 11.09 -6.78
N LEU A 68 6.06 12.15 -6.73
CA LEU A 68 5.63 13.51 -6.39
C LEU A 68 5.26 14.34 -7.62
N ASN A 69 5.48 13.81 -8.83
CA ASN A 69 5.12 14.46 -10.08
C ASN A 69 3.68 14.09 -10.51
N PRO A 70 2.75 15.06 -10.66
CA PRO A 70 1.39 14.80 -11.13
C PRO A 70 1.28 14.23 -12.54
N GLN A 71 2.33 14.39 -13.36
CA GLN A 71 2.37 13.86 -14.73
C GLN A 71 2.77 12.37 -14.79
N ASP A 72 3.32 11.82 -13.70
CA ASP A 72 3.74 10.43 -13.65
C ASP A 72 2.53 9.50 -13.47
N LYS A 73 2.32 8.63 -14.45
CA LYS A 73 1.32 7.56 -14.39
C LYS A 73 1.98 6.27 -13.88
N ARG A 74 1.87 5.99 -12.59
CA ARG A 74 2.48 4.79 -11.99
C ARG A 74 1.51 3.61 -12.10
N LEU A 75 1.92 2.53 -12.75
CA LEU A 75 1.15 1.28 -12.78
C LEU A 75 0.98 0.76 -11.35
N ALA A 76 -0.24 0.41 -10.98
CA ALA A 76 -0.61 -0.21 -9.73
C ALA A 76 -1.42 -1.49 -10.03
N VAL A 77 -0.87 -2.64 -9.65
CA VAL A 77 -1.48 -3.96 -9.90
C VAL A 77 -2.11 -4.44 -8.59
N PRO A 78 -3.43 -4.73 -8.54
CA PRO A 78 -4.05 -5.22 -7.32
C PRO A 78 -3.41 -6.51 -6.84
N THR A 79 -3.24 -6.63 -5.53
CA THR A 79 -2.84 -7.87 -4.84
C THR A 79 -3.92 -8.27 -3.86
N GLU A 80 -3.68 -9.33 -3.07
CA GLU A 80 -4.62 -9.74 -2.03
C GLU A 80 -4.83 -8.65 -0.98
N ASP A 81 -5.99 -8.67 -0.34
CA ASP A 81 -6.22 -7.90 0.87
C ASP A 81 -5.29 -8.39 1.98
N HIS A 82 -4.68 -7.47 2.71
CA HIS A 82 -3.80 -7.81 3.84
C HIS A 82 -4.48 -7.49 5.18
N PRO A 83 -4.12 -8.19 6.27
CA PRO A 83 -4.60 -7.83 7.60
C PRO A 83 -4.04 -6.47 8.04
N LEU A 84 -4.74 -5.77 8.93
CA LEU A 84 -4.32 -4.42 9.36
C LEU A 84 -2.98 -4.45 10.11
N GLU A 85 -2.66 -5.55 10.78
CA GLU A 85 -1.37 -5.80 11.44
C GLU A 85 -0.21 -5.83 10.44
N TYR A 86 -0.48 -6.14 9.16
CA TYR A 86 0.53 -6.15 8.12
C TYR A 86 1.09 -4.76 7.82
N ALA A 87 0.38 -3.68 8.22
CA ALA A 87 0.87 -2.32 8.07
C ALA A 87 2.17 -2.04 8.84
N ASP A 88 2.41 -2.80 9.91
CA ASP A 88 3.61 -2.66 10.74
C ASP A 88 4.67 -3.74 10.45
N PHE A 89 4.41 -4.61 9.46
CA PHE A 89 5.33 -5.70 9.12
C PHE A 89 6.57 -5.18 8.38
N GLU A 90 7.73 -5.44 8.97
CA GLU A 90 9.06 -5.18 8.41
C GLU A 90 9.96 -6.38 8.73
N GLY A 91 10.61 -6.95 7.70
CA GLY A 91 11.44 -8.14 7.82
C GLY A 91 11.58 -8.91 6.51
N THR A 92 12.13 -10.12 6.59
CA THR A 92 12.35 -10.98 5.43
C THR A 92 11.37 -12.15 5.41
N ILE A 93 10.65 -12.28 4.29
CA ILE A 93 9.81 -13.44 3.97
C ILE A 93 10.71 -14.52 3.37
N PRO A 94 10.77 -15.74 3.94
CA PRO A 94 11.69 -16.77 3.51
C PRO A 94 11.55 -17.17 2.04
N VAL A 95 12.67 -17.59 1.44
CA VAL A 95 12.68 -18.12 0.07
C VAL A 95 11.76 -19.33 -0.04
N GLY A 96 10.93 -19.36 -1.08
CA GLY A 96 9.94 -20.42 -1.32
C GLY A 96 8.54 -20.12 -0.75
N GLU A 97 8.42 -19.11 0.12
CA GLU A 97 7.13 -18.61 0.56
C GLU A 97 6.56 -17.59 -0.45
N TYR A 98 5.24 -17.42 -0.43
CA TYR A 98 4.58 -16.44 -1.29
C TYR A 98 4.97 -15.02 -0.85
N GLY A 99 5.53 -14.24 -1.78
CA GLY A 99 6.08 -12.92 -1.46
C GLY A 99 7.47 -12.97 -0.84
N ALA A 100 8.24 -14.04 -1.07
CA ALA A 100 9.64 -14.14 -0.65
C ALA A 100 10.45 -12.88 -1.02
N GLY A 101 11.19 -12.35 -0.05
CA GLY A 101 11.90 -11.09 -0.19
C GLY A 101 11.95 -10.29 1.10
N THR A 102 12.69 -9.19 1.07
CA THR A 102 12.76 -8.25 2.20
C THR A 102 11.71 -7.16 2.04
N VAL A 103 10.91 -6.96 3.09
CA VAL A 103 9.84 -5.97 3.18
C VAL A 103 10.23 -4.89 4.18
N MET A 104 10.22 -3.64 3.74
CA MET A 104 10.45 -2.45 4.54
C MET A 104 9.19 -1.61 4.60
N VAL A 105 8.84 -1.05 5.76
CA VAL A 105 7.81 -0.01 5.84
C VAL A 105 8.42 1.32 5.41
N TRP A 106 8.28 1.63 4.13
CA TRP A 106 8.91 2.80 3.51
C TRP A 106 8.18 4.10 3.84
N ASP A 107 6.85 4.09 3.94
CA ASP A 107 6.06 5.20 4.46
C ASP A 107 4.80 4.68 5.16
N TYR A 108 4.27 5.45 6.11
CA TYR A 108 3.03 5.12 6.79
C TYR A 108 2.37 6.39 7.32
N GLY A 109 1.07 6.31 7.56
CA GLY A 109 0.32 7.38 8.20
C GLY A 109 -1.18 7.12 8.14
N THR A 110 -1.94 8.20 8.25
CA THR A 110 -3.39 8.17 8.02
C THR A 110 -3.73 8.79 6.69
N TYR A 111 -4.93 8.53 6.19
CA TYR A 111 -5.43 9.25 5.01
C TYR A 111 -6.85 9.76 5.21
N ARG A 112 -7.25 10.76 4.40
CA ARG A 112 -8.63 11.22 4.30
C ARG A 112 -9.20 10.84 2.94
N ASN A 113 -10.44 10.37 2.91
CA ASN A 113 -11.15 10.13 1.67
C ASN A 113 -11.52 11.47 1.01
N LEU A 114 -11.18 11.63 -0.27
CA LEU A 114 -11.54 12.77 -1.13
C LEU A 114 -12.40 12.34 -2.33
N THR A 115 -12.84 11.08 -2.34
CA THR A 115 -13.63 10.54 -3.44
C THR A 115 -15.05 11.09 -3.33
N GLU A 116 -15.46 11.85 -4.34
CA GLU A 116 -16.77 12.48 -4.35
C GLU A 116 -17.46 12.28 -5.70
N LYS A 117 -18.77 12.23 -5.67
CA LYS A 117 -19.63 12.27 -6.85
C LYS A 117 -20.78 13.23 -6.57
N LYS A 118 -20.91 14.26 -7.42
CA LYS A 118 -21.91 15.34 -7.26
C LYS A 118 -21.87 16.01 -5.87
N GLY A 119 -20.65 16.23 -5.34
CA GLY A 119 -20.43 16.89 -4.05
C GLY A 119 -20.73 16.03 -2.82
N GLN A 120 -20.95 14.72 -2.98
CA GLN A 120 -21.14 13.78 -1.88
C GLN A 120 -19.97 12.81 -1.82
N LEU A 121 -19.46 12.55 -0.62
CA LEU A 121 -18.42 11.56 -0.38
C LEU A 121 -18.92 10.16 -0.75
N ILE A 122 -18.13 9.45 -1.56
CA ILE A 122 -18.35 8.04 -1.87
C ILE A 122 -17.60 7.21 -0.81
N PRO A 123 -18.25 6.25 -0.13
CA PRO A 123 -17.57 5.34 0.78
C PRO A 123 -16.37 4.65 0.12
N MET A 124 -15.27 4.44 0.85
CA MET A 124 -14.03 3.89 0.27
C MET A 124 -14.22 2.53 -0.40
N GLY A 125 -15.05 1.64 0.18
CA GLY A 125 -15.37 0.33 -0.43
C GLY A 125 -16.05 0.47 -1.80
N GLU A 126 -16.99 1.41 -1.92
CA GLU A 126 -17.64 1.74 -3.18
C GLU A 126 -16.68 2.39 -4.18
N ALA A 127 -15.80 3.30 -3.72
CA ALA A 127 -14.79 3.94 -4.56
C ALA A 127 -13.83 2.90 -5.19
N VAL A 128 -13.35 1.94 -4.39
CA VAL A 128 -12.55 0.80 -4.87
C VAL A 128 -13.35 -0.06 -5.86
N SER A 129 -14.59 -0.41 -5.53
CA SER A 129 -15.45 -1.21 -6.41
C SER A 129 -15.72 -0.53 -7.75
N HIS A 130 -16.02 0.77 -7.74
CA HIS A 130 -16.22 1.58 -8.94
C HIS A 130 -14.95 1.73 -9.78
N GLY A 131 -13.76 1.59 -9.18
CA GLY A 131 -12.49 1.66 -9.89
C GLY A 131 -11.86 3.05 -9.88
N HIS A 132 -12.29 3.94 -8.98
CA HIS A 132 -11.72 5.26 -8.86
C HIS A 132 -11.83 5.75 -7.42
N LEU A 133 -10.70 6.09 -6.82
CA LEU A 133 -10.63 6.69 -5.49
C LEU A 133 -9.62 7.83 -5.47
N LYS A 134 -9.87 8.81 -4.61
CA LYS A 134 -8.98 9.91 -4.28
C LYS A 134 -8.79 9.97 -2.78
N VAL A 135 -7.55 10.14 -2.34
CA VAL A 135 -7.20 10.24 -0.91
C VAL A 135 -6.23 11.37 -0.68
N TRP A 136 -6.30 11.97 0.50
CA TRP A 136 -5.26 12.85 1.03
C TRP A 136 -4.36 12.05 1.96
N LEU A 137 -3.10 11.82 1.59
CA LEU A 137 -2.14 11.12 2.43
C LEU A 137 -1.53 12.07 3.46
N MET A 138 -1.37 11.58 4.68
CA MET A 138 -0.72 12.27 5.80
C MET A 138 0.41 11.38 6.34
N GLY A 139 1.40 11.12 5.49
CA GLY A 139 2.55 10.27 5.79
C GLY A 139 3.73 11.00 6.40
N LYS A 140 4.79 10.23 6.66
CA LYS A 140 6.12 10.76 6.93
C LYS A 140 6.71 11.34 5.66
N LYS A 141 6.62 10.60 4.56
CA LYS A 141 7.22 10.95 3.25
C LYS A 141 6.19 11.54 2.30
N LEU A 142 5.11 10.81 2.03
CA LEU A 142 4.06 11.26 1.11
C LEU A 142 3.00 12.07 1.84
N LYS A 143 2.74 13.26 1.29
CA LYS A 143 1.69 14.16 1.76
C LYS A 143 0.88 14.64 0.56
N GLY A 144 -0.40 14.95 0.78
CA GLY A 144 -1.26 15.53 -0.26
C GLY A 144 -2.12 14.50 -1.00
N GLY A 145 -2.76 14.96 -2.07
CA GLY A 145 -3.72 14.20 -2.85
C GLY A 145 -3.06 13.13 -3.73
N TYR A 146 -3.65 11.94 -3.75
CA TYR A 146 -3.35 10.87 -4.70
C TYR A 146 -4.65 10.26 -5.24
N ALA A 147 -4.63 9.82 -6.49
CA ALA A 147 -5.72 9.10 -7.12
C ALA A 147 -5.28 7.71 -7.56
N LEU A 148 -6.14 6.71 -7.35
CA LEU A 148 -6.05 5.38 -7.92
C LEU A 148 -7.21 5.19 -8.90
N THR A 149 -6.90 4.93 -10.18
CA THR A 149 -7.91 4.75 -11.24
C THR A 149 -7.67 3.47 -12.02
N ARG A 150 -8.65 2.57 -12.01
CA ARG A 150 -8.64 1.33 -12.76
C ARG A 150 -8.88 1.60 -14.25
N PHE A 151 -8.00 1.08 -15.11
CA PHE A 151 -8.14 1.20 -16.56
C PHE A 151 -8.26 -0.15 -17.28
N LYS A 152 -7.93 -1.26 -16.59
CA LYS A 152 -8.17 -2.63 -17.07
C LYS A 152 -8.87 -3.45 -15.99
N LYS A 153 -9.82 -4.30 -16.38
CA LYS A 153 -10.55 -5.23 -15.49
C LYS A 153 -10.24 -6.68 -15.89
N GLY A 154 -10.53 -7.63 -15.01
CA GLY A 154 -10.40 -9.07 -15.28
C GLY A 154 -9.05 -9.63 -14.78
N PRO A 155 -8.56 -10.74 -15.37
CA PRO A 155 -7.33 -11.41 -14.91
C PRO A 155 -6.09 -10.50 -14.88
N ASP A 156 -6.06 -9.50 -15.76
CA ASP A 156 -4.99 -8.51 -15.85
C ASP A 156 -5.46 -7.15 -15.31
N GLU A 157 -6.20 -7.14 -14.21
CA GLU A 157 -6.68 -5.90 -13.60
C GLU A 157 -5.51 -4.94 -13.35
N ALA A 158 -5.66 -3.69 -13.78
CA ALA A 158 -4.60 -2.70 -13.70
C ALA A 158 -5.14 -1.30 -13.40
N TRP A 159 -4.41 -0.60 -12.54
CA TRP A 159 -4.71 0.72 -12.04
C TRP A 159 -3.56 1.68 -12.31
N LEU A 160 -3.86 2.97 -12.27
CA LEU A 160 -2.88 4.04 -12.24
C LEU A 160 -2.93 4.73 -10.88
N LEU A 161 -1.78 4.84 -10.23
CA LEU A 161 -1.53 5.73 -9.10
C LEU A 161 -0.95 7.04 -9.64
N ILE A 162 -1.60 8.16 -9.31
CA ILE A 162 -1.23 9.49 -9.81
C ILE A 162 -1.27 10.48 -8.65
N LYS A 163 -0.22 11.31 -8.51
CA LYS A 163 -0.17 12.42 -7.57
C LYS A 163 -1.13 13.53 -8.04
N ALA A 164 -1.92 14.10 -7.14
CA ALA A 164 -2.74 15.26 -7.44
C ALA A 164 -1.85 16.51 -7.62
N ASP A 165 -2.25 17.39 -8.53
CA ASP A 165 -1.63 18.70 -8.71
C ASP A 165 -2.11 19.64 -7.58
N ASP A 166 -1.40 19.59 -6.47
CA ASP A 166 -1.68 20.33 -5.24
C ASP A 166 -0.37 20.89 -4.66
N GLU A 167 -0.43 21.57 -3.52
CA GLU A 167 0.71 22.27 -2.92
C GLU A 167 1.86 21.36 -2.48
N THR A 168 1.66 20.04 -2.40
CA THR A 168 2.70 19.07 -2.02
C THR A 168 3.33 18.38 -3.23
N ALA A 169 2.84 18.64 -4.44
CA ALA A 169 3.45 18.14 -5.67
C ALA A 169 4.81 18.81 -5.91
N ASP A 170 5.84 18.02 -6.20
CA ASP A 170 7.15 18.54 -6.61
C ASP A 170 7.77 17.64 -7.68
N PRO A 171 7.61 17.99 -8.97
CA PRO A 171 8.17 17.21 -10.08
C PRO A 171 9.70 17.15 -10.13
N ARG A 172 10.41 17.99 -9.34
CA ARG A 172 11.87 18.05 -9.35
C ARG A 172 12.51 17.05 -8.38
N ARG A 173 11.72 16.48 -7.47
CA ARG A 173 12.18 15.58 -6.41
C ARG A 173 11.95 14.12 -6.79
N ASP A 174 12.94 13.29 -6.49
CA ASP A 174 12.85 11.83 -6.61
C ASP A 174 12.80 11.24 -5.20
N ILE A 175 11.60 11.24 -4.61
CA ILE A 175 11.38 10.85 -3.22
C ILE A 175 11.89 9.45 -2.88
N LEU A 176 11.92 8.53 -3.87
CA LEU A 176 12.38 7.16 -3.68
C LEU A 176 13.90 7.07 -3.49
N LYS A 177 14.65 8.04 -4.05
CA LYS A 177 16.10 8.17 -3.88
C LYS A 177 16.47 9.03 -2.69
N GLU A 178 15.70 10.10 -2.45
CA GLU A 178 15.97 11.06 -1.37
C GLU A 178 15.67 10.47 0.00
N GLU A 179 14.63 9.64 0.12
CA GLU A 179 14.21 9.04 1.39
C GLU A 179 14.05 7.52 1.24
N PRO A 180 15.15 6.76 1.08
CA PRO A 180 15.09 5.34 0.70
C PRO A 180 14.77 4.37 1.84
N ASP A 181 14.94 4.80 3.09
CA ASP A 181 15.01 3.93 4.28
C ASP A 181 13.67 3.77 5.02
N SER A 182 13.61 2.88 6.00
CA SER A 182 12.40 2.60 6.77
C SER A 182 11.89 3.84 7.49
N ALA A 183 10.60 4.15 7.32
CA ALA A 183 9.94 5.18 8.12
C ALA A 183 9.68 4.73 9.56
N LEU A 184 9.69 3.41 9.83
CA LEU A 184 9.50 2.86 11.18
C LEU A 184 10.80 2.83 11.98
N THR A 185 11.88 2.35 11.37
CA THR A 185 13.13 2.05 12.09
C THR A 185 14.33 2.88 11.66
N GLY A 186 14.23 3.57 10.52
CA GLY A 186 15.37 4.25 9.89
C GLY A 186 16.36 3.32 9.19
N ARG A 187 16.15 2.00 9.24
CA ARG A 187 17.01 1.00 8.59
C ARG A 187 16.87 1.01 7.08
N SER A 188 17.97 0.77 6.40
CA SER A 188 18.06 0.43 4.97
C SER A 188 17.48 -0.97 4.70
N LEU A 189 17.31 -1.31 3.42
CA LEU A 189 16.75 -2.60 3.03
C LEU A 189 17.73 -3.73 3.34
N GLU A 190 19.03 -3.44 3.23
CA GLU A 190 20.15 -4.32 3.50
C GLU A 190 20.25 -4.65 4.99
N GLU A 191 20.11 -3.66 5.87
CA GLU A 191 20.09 -3.86 7.33
C GLU A 191 18.90 -4.73 7.76
N ILE A 192 17.70 -4.48 7.19
CA ILE A 192 16.51 -5.31 7.45
C ILE A 192 16.74 -6.75 6.98
N ALA A 193 17.36 -6.94 5.81
CA ALA A 193 17.68 -8.26 5.28
C ALA A 193 18.73 -8.99 6.14
N GLY A 194 19.66 -8.24 6.76
CA GLY A 194 20.67 -8.76 7.69
C GLY A 194 20.12 -9.08 9.09
N GLY A 195 18.92 -8.59 9.42
CA GLY A 195 18.29 -8.77 10.73
C GLY A 195 18.86 -7.86 11.83
N GLU A 196 19.46 -6.72 11.45
CA GLU A 196 20.07 -5.73 12.36
C GLU A 196 19.05 -4.81 13.03
#